data_AF-A0A2U3QF43-F1
#
_entry.id   AF-A0A2U3QF43-F1
#
_cell.length_a   1.000
_cell.length_b   1.000
_cell.length_c   1.000
_cell.angle_alpha   90.00
_cell.angle_beta   90.00
_cell.angle_gamma   90.00
#
_symmetry.space_group_name_H-M   'P 1'
#
loop_
_entity.id
_entity.type
_entity.pdbx_description
1 polymer ?
#
loop_
_entity_poly.entity_id
_entity_poly.type
_entity_poly.pdbx_seq_one_letter_code
_entity_poly.pdbx_strand_id
1 'polypeptide(L)' 'MPSIRVRENDSFENALKKFKKQCEKEGILSEIKKREHYDKPSVKKKKKAIAARKKAMKRVKMSVR' A
#
# COMPACT_ATOMS: atom_id res chain seq x y z
N MET A 1 -6.56 8.58 -4.61
CA MET A 1 -5.54 9.43 -5.25
C MET A 1 -4.99 10.32 -4.16
N PRO A 2 -3.67 10.31 -3.96
CA PRO A 2 -3.06 10.89 -2.78
C PRO A 2 -3.01 12.41 -2.95
N SER A 3 -3.59 13.14 -1.99
CA SER A 3 -3.50 14.59 -1.92
C SER A 3 -2.97 15.00 -0.55
N ILE A 4 -2.11 16.00 -0.52
CA ILE A 4 -1.54 16.57 0.70
C ILE A 4 -1.69 18.07 0.65
N ARG A 5 -2.29 18.62 1.71
CA ARG A 5 -2.32 20.06 1.95
C ARG A 5 -1.10 20.42 2.79
N VAL A 6 -0.18 21.17 2.20
CA VAL A 6 1.00 21.72 2.88
C VAL A 6 0.57 23.02 3.58
N ARG A 7 0.90 23.17 4.87
CA ARG A 7 0.71 24.43 5.61
C ARG A 7 2.04 25.20 5.63
N GLU A 8 1.99 26.52 5.84
CA GLU A 8 3.16 27.42 5.75
C GLU A 8 4.35 27.05 6.66
N ASN A 9 4.11 26.30 7.74
CA ASN A 9 5.16 25.83 8.67
C ASN A 9 5.74 24.44 8.33
N ASP A 10 5.27 23.75 7.28
CA ASP A 10 5.83 22.45 6.86
C ASP A 10 6.98 22.66 5.86
N SER A 11 8.18 22.17 6.18
CA SER A 11 9.29 22.11 5.21
C SER A 11 8.93 21.21 4.02
N PHE A 12 9.36 21.59 2.82
CA PHE A 12 9.11 20.86 1.56
C PHE A 12 9.45 19.36 1.64
N GLU A 13 10.57 19.00 2.27
CA GLU A 13 10.97 17.60 2.45
C GLU A 13 9.96 16.78 3.27
N ASN A 14 9.34 17.39 4.29
CA ASN A 14 8.34 16.73 5.11
C ASN A 14 7.05 16.49 4.33
N ALA A 15 6.64 17.45 3.50
CA ALA A 15 5.52 17.28 2.58
C ALA A 15 5.78 16.13 1.58
N LEU A 16 6.99 16.06 1.02
CA LEU A 16 7.38 14.99 0.10
C LEU A 16 7.40 13.61 0.77
N LYS A 17 7.92 13.51 1.99
CA LYS A 17 7.90 12.26 2.77
C LYS A 17 6.47 11.81 3.09
N LYS A 18 5.61 12.74 3.50
CA LYS A 18 4.16 12.47 3.71
C LYS A 18 3.52 11.97 2.41
N PHE A 19 3.88 12.56 1.25
CA PHE A 19 3.34 12.17 -0.06
C PHE A 19 3.72 10.75 -0.45
N LYS A 20 5.01 10.42 -0.34
CA LYS A 20 5.50 9.06 -0.60
C LYS A 20 4.78 8.04 0.29
N LYS A 21 4.62 8.35 1.59
CA LYS A 21 3.89 7.48 2.53
C LYS A 21 2.40 7.34 2.18
N GLN A 22 1.76 8.40 1.69
CA GLN A 22 0.36 8.35 1.23
C GLN A 22 0.22 7.49 -0.03
N CYS A 23 1.12 7.63 -1.01
CA CYS A 23 1.18 6.79 -2.20
C CYS A 23 1.41 5.31 -1.88
N GLU A 24 2.29 5.02 -0.92
CA GLU A 24 2.52 3.67 -0.41
C GLU A 24 1.29 3.10 0.31
N LYS A 25 0.60 3.93 1.11
CA LYS A 25 -0.63 3.56 1.83
C LYS A 25 -1.78 3.24 0.88
N GLU A 26 -1.96 4.05 -0.17
CA GLU A 26 -2.94 3.78 -1.23
C GLU A 26 -2.53 2.56 -2.08
N GLY A 27 -1.25 2.18 -2.08
CA GLY A 27 -0.78 0.98 -2.76
C GLY A 27 -0.76 1.09 -4.28
N ILE A 28 -0.66 2.31 -4.82
CA ILE A 28 -0.72 2.62 -6.26
C ILE A 28 0.30 1.78 -7.05
N LEU A 29 1.53 1.68 -6.55
CA LEU A 29 2.59 0.86 -7.16
C LEU A 29 2.25 -0.64 -7.19
N SER A 30 1.56 -1.12 -6.16
CA SER A 30 1.09 -2.52 -6.10
C SER A 30 -0.09 -2.76 -7.03
N GLU A 31 -0.86 -1.71 -7.34
CA GLU A 31 -1.98 -1.77 -8.26
C GLU A 31 -1.52 -1.76 -9.71
N ILE A 32 -0.54 -0.91 -10.06
CA ILE A 32 0.12 -0.91 -11.38
C ILE A 32 0.63 -2.32 -11.70
N LYS A 33 1.43 -2.92 -10.81
CA LYS A 33 1.96 -4.29 -10.98
C LYS A 33 0.90 -5.38 -11.12
N LYS A 34 -0.30 -5.18 -10.56
CA LYS A 34 -1.41 -6.15 -10.70
C LYS A 34 -2.18 -5.97 -12.01
N ARG A 35 -2.07 -4.79 -12.63
CA ARG A 35 -2.78 -4.42 -13.86
C ARG A 35 -1.89 -4.50 -15.10
N GLU A 36 -0.56 -4.57 -14.94
CA GLU A 36 0.42 -4.74 -16.03
C GLU A 36 0.07 -5.89 -16.97
N HIS A 37 -0.43 -7.01 -16.43
CA HIS A 37 -0.80 -8.19 -17.22
C HIS A 37 -2.15 -8.78 -16.80
N TYR A 38 -2.83 -9.42 -17.75
CA TYR A 38 -4.06 -10.15 -17.45
C TYR A 38 -3.76 -11.42 -16.64
N ASP A 39 -4.11 -11.40 -15.36
CA ASP A 39 -4.23 -12.61 -14.56
C ASP A 39 -5.64 -13.22 -14.68
N LYS A 40 -5.72 -14.53 -14.93
CA LYS A 40 -6.98 -15.30 -14.86
C LYS A 40 -7.66 -15.07 -13.50
N PRO A 41 -9.01 -14.95 -13.42
CA PRO A 41 -9.73 -14.67 -12.18
C PRO A 41 -9.39 -15.63 -11.02
N SER A 42 -9.13 -16.91 -11.32
CA SER A 42 -8.70 -17.89 -10.31
C SER A 42 -7.34 -17.52 -9.67
N VAL A 43 -6.39 -17.07 -10.48
CA VAL A 43 -5.06 -16.63 -10.00
C VAL A 43 -5.20 -15.37 -9.16
N LYS A 44 -6.04 -14.41 -9.57
CA LYS A 44 -6.36 -13.21 -8.78
C LYS A 44 -6.94 -13.56 -7.40
N LYS A 45 -7.92 -14.49 -7.35
CA LYS A 45 -8.52 -14.98 -6.09
C LYS A 45 -7.46 -15.65 -5.18
N LYS A 46 -6.60 -16.51 -5.74
CA LYS A 46 -5.52 -17.18 -5.00
C LYS A 46 -4.51 -16.18 -4.44
N LYS A 47 -4.03 -15.23 -5.26
CA LYS A 47 -3.11 -14.16 -4.84
C LYS A 47 -3.72 -13.31 -3.71
N LYS A 48 -5.02 -12.96 -3.80
CA LYS A 48 -5.73 -12.21 -2.75
C LYS A 48 -5.79 -12.96 -1.41
N ALA A 49 -6.11 -14.25 -1.44
CA ALA A 49 -6.18 -15.08 -0.23
C ALA A 49 -4.81 -15.22 0.46
N ILE A 50 -3.75 -15.43 -0.32
CA ILE A 50 -2.37 -15.51 0.21
C ILE A 50 -1.96 -14.18 0.85
N ALA A 51 -2.25 -13.06 0.20
CA ALA A 51 -1.93 -11.73 0.74
C ALA A 51 -2.68 -11.46 2.06
N ALA A 52 -3.96 -11.83 2.16
CA ALA A 52 -4.75 -11.70 3.38
C ALA A 52 -4.17 -12.53 4.54
N ARG A 53 -3.83 -13.81 4.28
CA ARG A 53 -3.20 -14.69 5.27
C ARG A 53 -1.87 -14.13 5.76
N LYS A 54 -1.00 -13.68 4.84
CA LYS A 54 0.28 -13.03 5.20
C LYS A 54 0.09 -11.78 6.06
N LYS A 55 -0.92 -10.95 5.77
CA LYS A 55 -1.25 -9.76 6.56
C LYS A 55 -1.75 -10.12 7.96
N ALA A 56 -2.61 -11.13 8.09
CA ALA A 56 -3.10 -11.63 9.38
C ALA A 56 -1.95 -12.17 10.24
N MET A 57 -1.08 -13.02 9.68
CA MET A 57 0.08 -13.56 10.40
C MET A 57 1.04 -12.46 10.88
N LYS A 58 1.29 -11.43 10.04
CA LYS A 58 2.09 -10.27 10.47
C LYS A 58 1.45 -9.53 11.63
N ARG A 59 0.12 -9.35 11.63
CA ARG A 59 -0.58 -8.67 12.73
C ARG A 59 -0.48 -9.44 14.04
N VAL A 60 -0.67 -10.76 14.00
CA VAL A 60 -0.51 -11.63 15.19
C VAL A 60 0.93 -11.61 15.68
N LYS A 61 1.92 -11.73 14.79
CA LYS A 61 3.34 -11.65 15.19
C LYS A 61 3.69 -10.32 15.86
N MET A 62 3.07 -9.23 15.43
CA MET A 62 3.28 -7.90 16.02
C MET A 62 2.51 -7.68 17.33
N SER A 63 1.44 -8.43 17.60
CA SER A 63 0.69 -8.33 18.87
C SER A 63 1.28 -9.21 19.98
N VAL A 64 2.07 -10.22 19.61
CA VAL A 64 2.77 -11.11 20.54
C VAL A 64 4.15 -10.55 20.93
N ARG A 65 4.60 -9.48 20.28
CA ARG A 65 5.85 -8.77 20.56
C ARG A 65 5.58 -7.51 21.36
#